data_AF-A0A937CXQ3-F1
#
_entry.id   AF-A0A937CXQ3-F1
#
_cell.length_a   1.000
_cell.length_b   1.000
_cell.length_c   1.000
_cell.angle_alpha   90.00
_cell.angle_beta   90.00
_cell.angle_gamma   90.00
#
_symmetry.space_group_name_H-M   'P 1'
#
loop_
_entity.id
_entity.type
_entity.pdbx_description
1 polymer ?
#
loop_
_entity_poly.entity_id
_entity_poly.type
_entity_poly.pdbx_seq_one_letter_code
_entity_poly.pdbx_strand_id
1 'polypeptide(L)'
;MISTSARYQIISNNLARTKATIEKDPTTKREIEYYQTNIKNIKTIDEFVKNDRIFKFAMKAYGLEDMAYAKGLFKKMLQGGVTDRLSMANKMSNPLYKDFAKAFDFVGKGAAATSAASATTEAVQKYIQITLEKKEGEQNQGVQLAVYFKRKAPSVTTTMGILADKALLKFVQTTFGIPASASKADLDLQVRNLEKHLNVKDLQDPKKVDKLIQRFSAMWDATNASAVATSPVLTLFDQFSPQQNFSVDLMMSITKLRLGGF
;
A
#
# COMPACT_ATOMS: atom_id res chain seq x y z
N MET A 1 -14.03 6.30 -13.92
CA MET A 1 -12.95 6.26 -12.91
C MET A 1 -11.63 5.97 -13.62
N ILE A 2 -10.49 6.49 -13.14
CA ILE A 2 -9.16 6.22 -13.75
C ILE A 2 -8.75 4.77 -13.43
N SER A 3 -8.14 4.07 -14.39
CA SER A 3 -7.65 2.70 -14.18
C SER A 3 -6.58 2.62 -13.08
N THR A 4 -6.40 1.45 -12.48
CA THR A 4 -5.38 1.21 -11.45
C THR A 4 -3.98 1.56 -11.96
N SER A 5 -3.70 1.09 -13.18
CA SER A 5 -2.45 1.35 -13.89
C SER A 5 -2.17 2.84 -14.08
N ALA A 6 -3.13 3.59 -14.62
CA ALA A 6 -2.98 5.02 -14.86
C ALA A 6 -2.89 5.81 -13.54
N ARG A 7 -3.69 5.47 -12.53
CA ARG A 7 -3.65 6.14 -11.22
C ARG A 7 -2.33 5.89 -10.50
N TYR A 8 -1.83 4.66 -10.50
CA TYR A 8 -0.52 4.34 -9.93
C TYR A 8 0.61 5.12 -10.61
N GLN A 9 0.60 5.23 -11.95
CA GLN A 9 1.60 6.03 -12.68
C GLN A 9 1.56 7.51 -12.29
N ILE A 10 0.36 8.11 -12.16
CA ILE A 10 0.22 9.50 -11.71
C ILE A 10 0.86 9.69 -10.33
N ILE A 11 0.59 8.78 -9.39
CA ILE A 11 1.15 8.82 -8.04
C ILE A 11 2.67 8.63 -8.07
N SER A 12 3.15 7.62 -8.79
CA SER A 12 4.59 7.30 -8.85
C SER A 12 5.40 8.42 -9.47
N ASN A 13 4.91 9.02 -10.57
CA ASN A 13 5.60 10.09 -11.27
C ASN A 13 5.55 11.43 -10.51
N ASN A 14 4.56 11.63 -9.64
CA ASN A 14 4.35 12.88 -8.91
C ASN A 14 4.34 12.68 -7.38
N LEU A 15 5.06 11.69 -6.87
CA LEU A 15 4.93 11.24 -5.47
C LEU A 15 5.12 12.40 -4.47
N ALA A 16 6.10 13.28 -4.71
CA ALA A 16 6.35 14.44 -3.86
C ALA A 16 5.14 15.39 -3.83
N ARG A 17 4.54 15.67 -4.99
CA ARG A 17 3.36 16.52 -5.11
C ARG A 17 2.15 15.86 -4.44
N THR A 18 1.92 14.56 -4.67
CA THR A 18 0.81 13.84 -4.07
C THR A 18 0.93 13.80 -2.55
N LYS A 19 2.14 13.57 -2.01
CA LYS A 19 2.39 13.65 -0.56
C LYS A 19 2.15 15.07 -0.02
N ALA A 20 2.58 16.11 -0.74
CA ALA A 20 2.33 17.49 -0.34
C ALA A 20 0.82 17.82 -0.34
N THR A 21 0.03 17.26 -1.25
CA THR A 21 -1.44 17.38 -1.22
C THR A 21 -2.02 16.70 0.02
N ILE A 22 -1.54 15.50 0.37
CA ILE A 22 -1.96 14.79 1.59
C ILE A 22 -1.58 15.59 2.84
N GLU A 23 -0.39 16.16 2.89
CA GLU A 23 0.07 16.97 4.02
C GLU A 23 -0.77 18.26 4.19
N LYS A 24 -1.24 18.86 3.10
CA LYS A 24 -2.08 20.06 3.12
C LYS A 24 -3.55 19.80 3.45
N ASP A 25 -4.00 18.55 3.44
CA ASP A 25 -5.35 18.18 3.86
C ASP A 25 -5.60 18.65 5.31
N PRO A 26 -6.71 19.36 5.59
CA PRO A 26 -6.91 20.01 6.90
C PRO A 26 -6.79 19.06 8.10
N THR A 27 -7.37 17.86 8.00
CA THR A 27 -7.34 16.85 9.06
C THR A 27 -5.93 16.31 9.24
N THR A 28 -5.25 15.98 8.14
CA THR A 28 -3.89 15.45 8.15
C THR A 28 -2.91 16.47 8.72
N LYS A 29 -2.98 17.73 8.26
CA LYS A 29 -2.17 18.84 8.73
C LYS A 29 -2.29 19.03 10.24
N ARG A 30 -3.52 19.08 10.76
CA ARG A 30 -3.79 19.26 12.19
C ARG A 30 -3.22 18.14 13.07
N GLU A 31 -3.22 16.90 12.58
CA GLU A 31 -2.61 15.77 13.29
C GLU A 31 -1.08 15.84 13.26
N ILE A 32 -0.49 16.20 12.12
CA ILE A 32 0.97 16.37 11.98
C ILE A 32 1.48 17.49 12.88
N GLU A 33 0.85 18.66 12.87
CA GLU A 33 1.24 19.81 13.70
C GLU A 33 1.16 19.48 15.19
N TYR A 34 0.07 18.84 15.62
CA TYR A 34 -0.06 18.40 17.00
C TYR A 34 1.04 17.40 17.37
N TYR A 35 1.31 16.42 16.50
CA TYR A 35 2.35 15.43 16.74
C TYR A 35 3.73 16.07 16.87
N GLN A 36 4.14 16.88 15.89
CA GLN A 36 5.45 17.53 15.86
C GLN A 36 5.70 18.45 17.07
N THR A 37 4.66 19.17 17.51
CA THR A 37 4.75 20.09 18.65
C THR A 37 4.92 19.34 19.98
N ASN A 38 4.29 18.17 20.12
CA ASN A 38 4.16 17.51 21.42
C ASN A 38 5.08 16.28 21.59
N ILE A 39 5.44 15.57 20.53
CA ILE A 39 6.20 14.32 20.62
C ILE A 39 7.53 14.49 21.36
N LYS A 40 8.26 15.58 21.09
CA LYS A 40 9.56 15.85 21.71
C LYS A 40 9.46 16.15 23.21
N ASN A 41 8.28 16.49 23.71
CA ASN A 41 8.05 16.78 25.14
C ASN A 41 7.83 15.50 25.95
N ILE A 42 7.53 14.38 25.29
CA ILE A 42 7.29 13.08 25.93
C ILE A 42 8.62 12.41 26.21
N LYS A 43 8.92 12.12 27.48
CA LYS A 43 10.21 11.57 27.92
C LYS A 43 10.11 10.13 28.42
N THR A 44 8.90 9.66 28.72
CA THR A 44 8.67 8.32 29.27
C THR A 44 7.67 7.52 28.46
N ILE A 45 7.75 6.19 28.60
CA ILE A 45 6.78 5.26 27.99
C ILE A 45 5.36 5.56 28.49
N ASP A 46 5.22 5.90 29.78
CA ASP A 46 3.94 6.20 30.40
C ASP A 46 3.30 7.46 29.81
N GLU A 47 4.06 8.54 29.65
CA GLU A 47 3.61 9.74 28.96
C GLU A 47 3.22 9.45 27.50
N PHE A 48 4.01 8.62 26.81
CA PHE A 48 3.78 8.27 25.42
C PHE A 48 2.46 7.52 25.22
N VAL A 49 2.24 6.47 26.00
CA VAL A 49 1.06 5.61 25.87
C VAL A 49 -0.20 6.28 26.45
N LYS A 50 -0.06 7.19 27.43
CA LYS A 50 -1.17 7.96 28.01
C LYS A 50 -1.66 9.07 27.09
N ASN A 51 -0.82 9.60 26.20
CA ASN A 51 -1.26 10.59 25.21
C ASN A 51 -1.89 9.90 24.00
N ASP A 52 -3.22 9.73 24.04
CA ASP A 52 -4.01 9.02 23.02
C ASP A 52 -3.76 9.51 21.60
N ARG A 53 -3.64 10.82 21.43
CA ARG A 53 -3.51 11.42 20.10
C ARG A 53 -2.12 11.16 19.52
N ILE A 54 -1.07 11.30 20.33
CA ILE A 54 0.30 10.97 19.93
C ILE A 54 0.45 9.47 19.69
N PHE A 55 -0.08 8.64 20.59
CA PHE A 55 -0.01 7.20 20.48
C PHE A 55 -0.72 6.72 19.21
N LYS A 56 -1.95 7.16 18.95
CA LYS A 56 -2.70 6.80 17.72
C LYS A 56 -1.97 7.25 16.46
N PHE A 57 -1.41 8.47 16.45
CA PHE A 57 -0.61 8.96 15.33
C PHE A 57 0.58 8.04 15.05
N ALA A 58 1.37 7.73 16.08
CA ALA A 58 2.52 6.83 15.99
C ALA A 58 2.11 5.43 15.51
N MET A 59 1.03 4.88 16.08
CA MET A 59 0.50 3.57 15.68
C MET A 59 0.13 3.56 14.20
N LYS A 60 -0.58 4.58 13.72
CA LYS A 60 -0.90 4.70 12.29
C LYS A 60 0.34 4.87 11.41
N ALA A 61 1.29 5.70 11.81
CA ALA A 61 2.55 5.89 11.09
C ALA A 61 3.30 4.56 10.89
N TYR A 62 3.23 3.65 11.85
CA TYR A 62 3.90 2.34 11.78
C TYR A 62 2.98 1.21 11.30
N GLY A 63 1.79 1.53 10.76
CA GLY A 63 0.87 0.54 10.18
C GLY A 63 0.18 -0.35 11.21
N LEU A 64 0.07 0.12 12.46
CA LEU A 64 -0.54 -0.58 13.60
C LEU A 64 -1.81 0.12 14.07
N GLU A 65 -2.49 0.88 13.20
CA GLU A 65 -3.70 1.66 13.52
C GLU A 65 -4.78 0.79 14.21
N ASP A 66 -5.01 -0.42 13.69
CA ASP A 66 -6.00 -1.36 14.24
C ASP A 66 -5.65 -1.87 15.63
N MET A 67 -4.39 -1.78 16.04
CA MET A 67 -3.90 -2.22 17.36
C MET A 67 -3.78 -1.06 18.35
N ALA A 68 -4.21 0.16 17.98
CA ALA A 68 -4.08 1.34 18.83
C ALA A 68 -4.88 1.27 20.15
N TYR A 69 -5.83 0.33 20.27
CA TYR A 69 -6.53 0.05 21.52
C TYR A 69 -5.66 -0.70 22.53
N ALA A 70 -4.65 -1.45 22.08
CA ALA A 70 -3.86 -2.38 22.90
C ALA A 70 -2.73 -1.70 23.69
N LYS A 71 -3.00 -0.55 24.33
CA LYS A 71 -2.01 0.29 25.02
C LYS A 71 -1.12 -0.48 26.02
N GLY A 72 -1.70 -1.38 26.81
CA GLY A 72 -0.95 -2.20 27.78
C GLY A 72 0.07 -3.13 27.11
N LEU A 73 -0.27 -3.68 25.94
CA LEU A 73 0.62 -4.50 25.13
C LEU A 73 1.84 -3.70 24.68
N PHE A 74 1.60 -2.51 24.11
CA PHE A 74 2.65 -1.63 23.61
C PHE A 74 3.52 -1.06 24.74
N LYS A 75 2.93 -0.74 25.90
CA LYS A 75 3.70 -0.35 27.09
C LYS A 75 4.71 -1.45 27.46
N LYS A 76 4.25 -2.70 27.63
CA LYS A 76 5.14 -3.83 27.95
C LYS A 76 6.19 -4.08 26.87
N MET A 77 5.80 -3.95 25.60
CA MET A 77 6.72 -4.11 24.47
C MET A 77 7.83 -3.06 24.49
N LEU A 78 7.48 -1.78 24.67
CA LEU A 78 8.45 -0.68 24.73
C LEU A 78 9.36 -0.80 25.95
N GLN A 79 8.84 -1.29 27.09
CA GLN A 79 9.64 -1.56 28.29
C GLN A 79 10.68 -2.66 28.08
N GLY A 80 10.36 -3.68 27.27
CA GLY A 80 11.30 -4.74 26.92
C GLY A 80 12.32 -4.35 25.84
N GLY A 81 12.07 -3.29 25.08
CA GLY A 81 12.95 -2.80 24.03
C GLY A 81 13.20 -3.82 22.91
N VAL A 82 14.29 -3.62 22.18
CA VAL A 82 14.65 -4.43 21.00
C VAL A 82 16.06 -5.03 21.04
N THR A 83 16.83 -4.71 22.09
CA THR A 83 18.21 -5.15 22.28
C THR A 83 18.29 -6.61 22.74
N ASP A 84 17.45 -6.99 23.70
CA ASP A 84 17.33 -8.38 24.15
C ASP A 84 16.65 -9.25 23.07
N ARG A 85 17.31 -10.33 22.66
CA ARG A 85 16.76 -11.32 21.72
C ARG A 85 15.44 -11.92 22.21
N LEU A 86 15.25 -12.01 23.53
CA LEU A 86 14.04 -12.53 24.15
C LEU A 86 12.96 -11.47 24.39
N SER A 87 13.21 -10.22 24.00
CA SER A 87 12.24 -9.14 24.17
C SER A 87 10.95 -9.42 23.40
N MET A 88 9.85 -8.87 23.93
CA MET A 88 8.53 -9.07 23.34
C MET A 88 8.48 -8.62 21.87
N ALA A 89 9.10 -7.49 21.54
CA ALA A 89 9.17 -6.98 20.18
C ALA A 89 9.90 -7.95 19.22
N ASN A 90 10.90 -8.68 19.69
CA ASN A 90 11.65 -9.66 18.90
C ASN A 90 10.94 -11.02 18.76
N LYS A 91 10.04 -11.35 19.68
CA LYS A 91 9.25 -12.60 19.66
C LYS A 91 7.96 -12.51 18.84
N MET A 92 7.49 -11.30 18.51
CA MET A 92 6.27 -11.12 17.73
C MET A 92 6.45 -11.54 16.28
N SER A 93 5.49 -12.31 15.75
CA SER A 93 5.52 -12.76 14.35
C SER A 93 5.36 -11.61 13.36
N ASN A 94 4.64 -10.55 13.73
CA ASN A 94 4.47 -9.38 12.87
C ASN A 94 5.65 -8.40 13.05
N PRO A 95 6.46 -8.16 12.00
CA PRO A 95 7.67 -7.33 12.09
C PRO A 95 7.38 -5.85 12.40
N LEU A 96 6.15 -5.37 12.17
CA LEU A 96 5.75 -3.99 12.46
C LEU A 96 5.91 -3.63 13.94
N TYR A 97 5.74 -4.60 14.84
CA TYR A 97 5.92 -4.39 16.27
C TYR A 97 7.38 -4.10 16.62
N LYS A 98 8.32 -4.81 15.99
CA LYS A 98 9.75 -4.56 16.15
C LYS A 98 10.14 -3.21 15.57
N ASP A 99 9.60 -2.85 14.41
CA ASP A 99 9.85 -1.54 13.79
C ASP A 99 9.34 -0.39 14.66
N PHE A 100 8.16 -0.56 15.27
CA PHE A 100 7.60 0.40 16.22
C PHE A 100 8.46 0.54 17.47
N ALA A 101 8.86 -0.59 18.07
CA ALA A 101 9.71 -0.57 19.27
C ALA A 101 11.09 0.03 19.00
N LYS A 102 11.68 -0.20 17.82
CA LYS A 102 12.92 0.45 17.37
C LYS A 102 12.75 1.96 17.21
N ALA A 103 11.60 2.40 16.71
CA ALA A 103 11.35 3.80 16.45
C ALA A 103 11.23 4.63 17.74
N PHE A 104 10.56 4.05 18.74
CA PHE A 104 10.31 4.63 20.06
C PHE A 104 11.17 3.91 21.12
N ASP A 105 12.47 3.82 20.88
CA ASP A 105 13.40 3.04 21.71
C ASP A 105 13.75 3.72 23.05
N PHE A 106 12.80 3.70 23.99
CA PHE A 106 12.99 4.25 25.34
C PHE A 106 14.02 3.48 26.17
N VAL A 107 14.27 2.20 25.88
CA VAL A 107 15.28 1.39 26.59
C VAL A 107 16.68 1.80 26.16
N GLY A 108 16.93 1.93 24.85
CA GLY A 108 18.25 2.30 24.33
C GLY A 108 18.54 3.80 24.41
N LYS A 109 17.52 4.67 24.26
CA LYS A 109 17.70 6.13 24.16
C LYS A 109 17.13 6.92 25.34
N GLY A 110 16.42 6.27 26.27
CA GLY A 110 15.77 6.95 27.39
C GLY A 110 14.85 8.08 26.93
N ALA A 111 14.96 9.23 27.61
CA ALA A 111 14.20 10.44 27.33
C ALA A 111 14.46 11.06 25.93
N ALA A 112 15.52 10.65 25.23
CA ALA A 112 15.82 11.10 23.88
C ALA A 112 15.13 10.26 22.78
N ALA A 113 14.44 9.17 23.13
CA ALA A 113 13.77 8.30 22.17
C ALA A 113 12.80 9.06 21.25
N THR A 114 12.03 9.99 21.80
CA THR A 114 11.04 10.81 21.08
C THR A 114 11.63 12.01 20.34
N SER A 115 12.92 12.29 20.54
CA SER A 115 13.67 13.29 19.78
C SER A 115 14.37 12.69 18.56
N ALA A 116 14.46 11.36 18.46
CA ALA A 116 15.10 10.69 17.34
C ALA A 116 14.35 10.94 16.02
N ALA A 117 15.08 10.90 14.90
CA ALA A 117 14.48 11.02 13.56
C ALA A 117 13.37 9.99 13.32
N SER A 118 13.55 8.77 13.84
CA SER A 118 12.58 7.68 13.80
C SER A 118 11.23 8.08 14.42
N ALA A 119 11.25 8.73 15.59
CA ALA A 119 10.04 9.15 16.30
C ALA A 119 9.47 10.48 15.79
N THR A 120 10.22 11.26 14.99
CA THR A 120 9.85 12.61 14.55
C THR A 120 9.63 12.62 13.04
N THR A 121 10.66 12.98 12.27
CA THR A 121 10.58 13.17 10.82
C THR A 121 10.11 11.91 10.09
N GLU A 122 10.65 10.75 10.44
CA GLU A 122 10.28 9.49 9.80
C GLU A 122 8.84 9.08 10.13
N ALA A 123 8.40 9.26 11.39
CA ALA A 123 7.03 8.99 11.79
C ALA A 123 6.03 9.85 10.99
N VAL A 124 6.32 11.14 10.79
CA VAL A 124 5.49 12.04 9.97
C VAL A 124 5.46 11.59 8.51
N GLN A 125 6.63 11.28 7.92
CA GLN A 125 6.70 10.80 6.54
C GLN A 125 5.93 9.50 6.33
N LYS A 126 6.04 8.56 7.28
CA LYS A 126 5.27 7.30 7.24
C LYS A 126 3.77 7.56 7.44
N TYR A 127 3.38 8.48 8.33
CA TYR A 127 1.99 8.86 8.52
C TYR A 127 1.35 9.41 7.23
N ILE A 128 2.05 10.29 6.52
CA ILE A 128 1.62 10.83 5.21
C ILE A 128 1.49 9.69 4.21
N GLN A 129 2.48 8.79 4.15
CA GLN A 129 2.47 7.64 3.25
C GLN A 129 1.30 6.68 3.51
N ILE A 130 1.03 6.32 4.76
CA ILE A 130 -0.10 5.46 5.14
C ILE A 130 -1.44 6.16 4.87
N THR A 131 -1.52 7.47 5.11
CA THR A 131 -2.73 8.24 4.80
C THR A 131 -2.99 8.30 3.30
N LEU A 132 -1.95 8.45 2.48
CA LEU A 132 -2.04 8.35 1.02
C LEU A 132 -2.56 6.97 0.62
N GLU A 133 -1.95 5.88 1.10
CA GLU A 133 -2.37 4.51 0.78
C GLU A 133 -3.84 4.25 1.14
N LYS A 134 -4.29 4.75 2.30
CA LYS A 134 -5.69 4.61 2.76
C LYS A 134 -6.65 5.38 1.87
N LYS A 135 -6.38 6.66 1.57
CA LYS A 135 -7.22 7.49 0.71
C LYS A 135 -7.30 6.94 -0.72
N GLU A 136 -6.20 6.41 -1.25
CA GLU A 136 -6.24 5.75 -2.56
C GLU A 136 -7.05 4.45 -2.51
N GLY A 137 -6.97 3.68 -1.41
CA GLY A 137 -7.74 2.44 -1.24
C GLY A 137 -9.25 2.65 -1.17
N GLU A 138 -9.69 3.77 -0.60
CA GLU A 138 -11.11 4.18 -0.59
C GLU A 138 -11.67 4.38 -2.00
N GLN A 139 -10.81 4.78 -2.96
CA GLN A 139 -11.21 5.02 -4.36
C GLN A 139 -10.93 3.82 -5.26
N ASN A 140 -9.79 3.17 -5.06
CA ASN A 140 -9.32 2.04 -5.85
C ASN A 140 -8.38 1.15 -5.01
N GLN A 141 -8.92 0.03 -4.53
CA GLN A 141 -8.16 -0.96 -3.76
C GLN A 141 -6.93 -1.51 -4.52
N GLY A 142 -6.98 -1.60 -5.85
CA GLY A 142 -5.83 -1.98 -6.67
C GLY A 142 -4.67 -1.00 -6.50
N VAL A 143 -4.95 0.30 -6.49
CA VAL A 143 -3.92 1.33 -6.29
C VAL A 143 -3.31 1.23 -4.90
N GLN A 144 -4.13 1.00 -3.87
CA GLN A 144 -3.63 0.77 -2.51
C GLN A 144 -2.68 -0.43 -2.45
N LEU A 145 -3.07 -1.57 -3.02
CA LEU A 145 -2.22 -2.77 -3.06
C LEU A 145 -0.91 -2.51 -3.81
N ALA A 146 -0.96 -1.78 -4.93
CA ALA A 146 0.22 -1.42 -5.70
C ALA A 146 1.20 -0.51 -4.92
N VAL A 147 0.70 0.55 -4.29
CA VAL A 147 1.52 1.47 -3.48
C VAL A 147 2.06 0.75 -2.24
N TYR A 148 1.24 -0.08 -1.58
CA TYR A 148 1.66 -0.91 -0.46
C TYR A 148 2.79 -1.87 -0.85
N PHE A 149 2.63 -2.59 -1.97
CA PHE A 149 3.64 -3.50 -2.49
C PHE A 149 4.93 -2.77 -2.82
N LYS A 150 4.88 -1.61 -3.50
CA LYS A 150 6.07 -0.79 -3.79
C LYS A 150 6.86 -0.44 -2.53
N ARG A 151 6.16 -0.12 -1.44
CA ARG A 151 6.78 0.23 -0.15
C ARG A 151 7.36 -0.98 0.57
N LYS A 152 6.70 -2.14 0.51
CA LYS A 152 7.06 -3.32 1.30
C LYS A 152 8.00 -4.28 0.59
N ALA A 153 7.98 -4.33 -0.74
CA ALA A 153 8.80 -5.25 -1.54
C ALA A 153 10.29 -5.27 -1.12
N PRO A 154 10.98 -4.13 -0.90
CA PRO A 154 12.40 -4.17 -0.50
C PRO A 154 12.65 -4.78 0.88
N SER A 155 11.66 -4.76 1.78
CA SER A 155 11.79 -5.38 3.12
C SER A 155 11.55 -6.89 3.13
N VAL A 156 11.08 -7.47 2.02
CA VAL A 156 10.69 -8.87 1.95
C VAL A 156 11.82 -9.66 1.33
N THR A 157 12.45 -10.52 2.14
CA THR A 157 13.62 -11.32 1.73
C THR A 157 13.31 -12.80 1.58
N THR A 158 12.14 -13.26 2.04
CA THR A 158 11.71 -14.66 1.97
C THR A 158 10.31 -14.80 1.38
N THR A 159 10.04 -15.93 0.73
CA THR A 159 8.72 -16.26 0.17
C THR A 159 7.65 -16.31 1.26
N MET A 160 8.02 -16.84 2.42
CA MET A 160 7.17 -16.86 3.61
C MET A 160 6.78 -15.45 4.07
N GLY A 161 7.65 -14.44 3.91
CA GLY A 161 7.33 -13.05 4.21
C GLY A 161 6.20 -12.48 3.34
N ILE A 162 6.09 -12.95 2.09
CA ILE A 162 4.96 -12.61 1.21
C ILE A 162 3.68 -13.29 1.70
N LEU A 163 3.76 -14.58 2.02
CA LEU A 163 2.59 -15.37 2.47
C LEU A 163 2.05 -14.88 3.82
N ALA A 164 2.92 -14.36 4.69
CA ALA A 164 2.55 -13.86 6.01
C ALA A 164 1.82 -12.51 5.98
N ASP A 165 1.96 -11.73 4.91
CA ASP A 165 1.32 -10.44 4.73
C ASP A 165 0.13 -10.56 3.76
N LYS A 166 -1.08 -10.35 4.27
CA LYS A 166 -2.31 -10.50 3.48
C LYS A 166 -2.34 -9.61 2.23
N ALA A 167 -1.81 -8.40 2.30
CA ALA A 167 -1.80 -7.47 1.17
C ALA A 167 -0.76 -7.89 0.12
N LEU A 168 0.43 -8.34 0.54
CA LEU A 168 1.43 -8.89 -0.38
C LEU A 168 0.96 -10.18 -1.04
N LEU A 169 0.36 -11.09 -0.26
CA LEU A 169 -0.23 -12.31 -0.77
C LEU A 169 -1.32 -12.00 -1.80
N LYS A 170 -2.25 -11.10 -1.47
CA LYS A 170 -3.32 -10.71 -2.39
C LYS A 170 -2.78 -10.08 -3.67
N PHE A 171 -1.78 -9.21 -3.56
CA PHE A 171 -1.11 -8.61 -4.71
C PHE A 171 -0.56 -9.69 -5.64
N VAL A 172 0.28 -10.58 -5.09
CA VAL A 172 0.94 -11.65 -5.84
C VAL A 172 -0.07 -12.63 -6.46
N GLN A 173 -1.11 -12.99 -5.71
CA GLN A 173 -2.19 -13.84 -6.21
C GLN A 173 -2.85 -13.21 -7.44
N THR A 174 -3.19 -11.93 -7.39
CA THR A 174 -3.75 -11.23 -8.54
C THR A 174 -2.76 -11.10 -9.70
N THR A 175 -1.48 -10.79 -9.43
CA THR A 175 -0.44 -10.65 -10.48
C THR A 175 -0.26 -11.91 -11.32
N PHE A 176 -0.35 -13.08 -10.68
CA PHE A 176 -0.09 -14.38 -11.30
C PHE A 176 -1.37 -15.21 -11.55
N GLY A 177 -2.56 -14.66 -11.26
CA GLY A 177 -3.82 -15.39 -11.44
C GLY A 177 -3.98 -16.58 -10.49
N ILE A 178 -3.34 -16.56 -9.33
CA ILE A 178 -3.44 -17.63 -8.33
C ILE A 178 -4.75 -17.42 -7.55
N PRO A 179 -5.67 -18.39 -7.53
CA PRO A 179 -6.94 -18.24 -6.84
C PRO A 179 -6.75 -18.20 -5.31
N ALA A 180 -7.63 -17.48 -4.61
CA ALA A 180 -7.57 -17.39 -3.14
C ALA A 180 -7.73 -18.76 -2.44
N SER A 181 -8.37 -19.73 -3.10
CA SER A 181 -8.46 -21.12 -2.61
C SER A 181 -7.10 -21.81 -2.52
N ALA A 182 -6.10 -21.37 -3.29
CA ALA A 182 -4.74 -21.91 -3.21
C ALA A 182 -4.10 -21.67 -1.84
N SER A 183 -4.54 -20.66 -1.09
CA SER A 183 -4.09 -20.42 0.29
C SER A 183 -4.53 -21.49 1.30
N LYS A 184 -5.40 -22.43 0.90
CA LYS A 184 -5.81 -23.58 1.70
C LYS A 184 -4.88 -24.78 1.55
N ALA A 185 -4.01 -24.79 0.53
CA ALA A 185 -3.05 -25.87 0.33
C ALA A 185 -1.96 -25.84 1.40
N ASP A 186 -1.20 -26.93 1.53
CA ASP A 186 -0.07 -26.98 2.45
C ASP A 186 0.94 -25.85 2.17
N LEU A 187 1.54 -25.32 3.24
CA LEU A 187 2.44 -24.17 3.17
C LEU A 187 3.61 -24.40 2.19
N ASP A 188 4.19 -25.62 2.20
CA ASP A 188 5.29 -25.99 1.31
C ASP A 188 4.89 -26.02 -0.16
N LEU A 189 3.63 -26.31 -0.47
CA LEU A 189 3.11 -26.24 -1.83
C LEU A 189 2.87 -24.79 -2.25
N GLN A 190 2.37 -23.95 -1.34
CA GLN A 190 2.21 -22.51 -1.59
C GLN A 190 3.56 -21.85 -1.90
N VAL A 191 4.60 -22.14 -1.10
CA VAL A 191 5.96 -21.64 -1.32
C VAL A 191 6.50 -22.09 -2.68
N ARG A 192 6.47 -23.40 -2.97
CA ARG A 192 6.97 -23.94 -4.25
C ARG A 192 6.25 -23.39 -5.46
N ASN A 193 4.93 -23.21 -5.38
CA ASN A 193 4.16 -22.66 -6.48
C ASN A 193 4.45 -21.17 -6.69
N LEU A 194 4.64 -20.41 -5.60
CA LEU A 194 5.00 -19.01 -5.71
C LEU A 194 6.42 -18.81 -6.27
N GLU A 195 7.39 -19.62 -5.84
CA GLU A 195 8.79 -19.54 -6.29
C GLU A 195 8.96 -19.83 -7.78
N LYS A 196 8.03 -20.57 -8.41
CA LYS A 196 7.99 -20.75 -9.88
C LYS A 196 7.68 -19.46 -10.64
N HIS A 197 7.01 -18.51 -10.00
CA HIS A 197 6.52 -17.28 -10.63
C HIS A 197 7.27 -16.02 -10.16
N LEU A 198 7.82 -16.05 -8.96
CA LEU A 198 8.45 -14.91 -8.33
C LEU A 198 9.74 -15.31 -7.61
N ASN A 199 10.86 -14.77 -8.06
CA ASN A 199 12.09 -14.79 -7.29
C ASN A 199 12.07 -13.63 -6.28
N VAL A 200 12.09 -13.94 -4.98
CA VAL A 200 12.02 -12.91 -3.93
C VAL A 200 13.19 -11.95 -3.96
N LYS A 201 14.35 -12.38 -4.47
CA LYS A 201 15.51 -11.48 -4.66
C LYS A 201 15.21 -10.34 -5.63
N ASP A 202 14.27 -10.52 -6.55
CA ASP A 202 13.89 -9.50 -7.52
C ASP A 202 13.10 -8.36 -6.88
N LEU A 203 12.54 -8.55 -5.68
CA LEU A 203 11.85 -7.50 -4.93
C LEU A 203 12.81 -6.42 -4.40
N GLN A 204 14.11 -6.69 -4.44
CA GLN A 204 15.16 -5.74 -4.08
C GLN A 204 15.51 -4.80 -5.25
N ASP A 205 15.14 -5.14 -6.48
CA ASP A 205 15.37 -4.30 -7.66
C ASP A 205 14.14 -3.40 -7.91
N PRO A 206 14.25 -2.07 -7.74
CA PRO A 206 13.14 -1.15 -7.93
C PRO A 206 12.48 -1.24 -9.31
N LYS A 207 13.26 -1.53 -10.36
CA LYS A 207 12.75 -1.65 -11.74
C LYS A 207 11.94 -2.93 -11.92
N LYS A 208 12.36 -4.04 -11.32
CA LYS A 208 11.61 -5.29 -11.35
C LYS A 208 10.31 -5.17 -10.54
N VAL A 209 10.36 -4.48 -9.40
CA VAL A 209 9.15 -4.13 -8.63
C VAL A 209 8.18 -3.32 -9.48
N ASP A 210 8.65 -2.31 -10.22
CA ASP A 210 7.77 -1.52 -11.10
C ASP A 210 7.14 -2.35 -12.23
N LYS A 211 7.90 -3.27 -12.84
CA LYS A 211 7.35 -4.22 -13.84
C LYS A 211 6.28 -5.14 -13.24
N LEU A 212 6.49 -5.64 -12.02
CA LEU A 212 5.49 -6.44 -11.32
C LEU A 212 4.22 -5.64 -11.02
N ILE A 213 4.36 -4.37 -10.63
CA ILE A 213 3.21 -3.50 -10.38
C ILE A 213 2.45 -3.17 -11.67
N GLN A 214 3.14 -2.97 -12.80
CA GLN A 214 2.50 -2.81 -14.10
C GLN A 214 1.67 -4.05 -14.46
N ARG A 215 2.26 -5.25 -14.33
CA ARG A 215 1.54 -6.51 -14.55
C ARG A 215 0.35 -6.67 -13.60
N PHE A 216 0.56 -6.44 -12.31
CA PHE A 216 -0.50 -6.47 -11.31
C PHE A 216 -1.65 -5.53 -11.68
N SER A 217 -1.35 -4.28 -12.05
CA SER A 217 -2.37 -3.28 -12.34
C SER A 217 -3.22 -3.68 -13.54
N ALA A 218 -2.59 -4.23 -14.59
CA ALA A 218 -3.31 -4.75 -15.75
C ALA A 218 -4.21 -5.94 -15.37
N MET A 219 -3.71 -6.89 -14.57
CA MET A 219 -4.49 -8.04 -14.10
C MET A 219 -5.64 -7.62 -13.18
N TRP A 220 -5.40 -6.64 -12.30
CA TRP A 220 -6.42 -6.09 -11.42
C TRP A 220 -7.52 -5.41 -12.22
N ASP A 221 -7.16 -4.51 -13.14
CA ASP A 221 -8.11 -3.79 -14.00
C ASP A 221 -8.94 -4.76 -14.86
N ALA A 222 -8.34 -5.83 -15.38
CA ALA A 222 -9.05 -6.85 -16.16
C ALA A 222 -10.04 -7.69 -15.34
N THR A 223 -9.68 -8.06 -14.10
CA THR A 223 -10.50 -8.95 -13.25
C THR A 223 -11.52 -8.21 -12.40
N ASN A 224 -11.32 -6.91 -12.15
CA ASN A 224 -12.22 -6.06 -11.36
C ASN A 224 -12.95 -5.04 -12.25
N ALA A 225 -13.04 -5.32 -13.56
CA ALA A 225 -13.65 -4.47 -14.57
C ALA A 225 -15.12 -4.11 -14.29
N SER A 226 -15.80 -4.83 -13.38
CA SER A 226 -17.17 -4.50 -12.94
C SER A 226 -17.29 -3.23 -12.07
N ALA A 227 -16.18 -2.59 -11.69
CA ALA A 227 -16.17 -1.25 -11.08
C ALA A 227 -15.71 -0.14 -12.04
N VAL A 228 -15.44 -0.48 -13.31
CA VAL A 228 -14.81 0.41 -14.28
C VAL A 228 -15.73 0.61 -15.47
N ALA A 229 -16.66 1.57 -15.34
CA ALA A 229 -17.24 2.18 -16.53
C ALA A 229 -16.10 2.76 -17.39
N THR A 230 -15.87 2.11 -18.53
CA THR A 230 -15.20 2.60 -19.75
C THR A 230 -13.83 3.25 -19.57
N SER A 231 -12.75 2.47 -19.73
CA SER A 231 -11.44 3.01 -20.08
C SER A 231 -11.39 3.32 -21.58
N PRO A 232 -11.07 4.55 -22.03
CA PRO A 232 -10.99 4.91 -23.45
C PRO A 232 -9.94 4.12 -24.25
N VAL A 233 -8.92 3.59 -23.56
CA VAL A 233 -7.92 2.69 -24.15
C VAL A 233 -8.51 1.32 -24.46
N LEU A 234 -9.41 0.81 -23.61
CA LEU A 234 -10.07 -0.47 -23.88
C LEU A 234 -11.06 -0.35 -25.04
N THR A 235 -11.70 0.81 -25.24
CA THR A 235 -12.51 1.07 -26.46
C THR A 235 -11.67 1.14 -27.74
N LEU A 236 -10.40 1.55 -27.67
CA LEU A 236 -9.50 1.51 -28.83
C LEU A 236 -9.07 0.09 -29.20
N PHE A 237 -8.93 -0.80 -28.21
CA PHE A 237 -8.64 -2.22 -28.45
C PHE A 237 -9.90 -3.02 -28.82
N ASP A 238 -11.06 -2.66 -28.29
CA ASP A 238 -12.35 -3.27 -28.65
C ASP A 238 -12.85 -2.80 -30.03
N GLN A 239 -12.36 -1.65 -30.52
CA GLN A 239 -12.53 -1.22 -31.91
C GLN A 239 -11.81 -2.13 -32.94
N PHE A 240 -10.96 -3.06 -32.49
CA PHE A 240 -10.31 -4.06 -33.35
C PHE A 240 -10.87 -5.48 -33.21
N SER A 241 -12.00 -5.65 -32.51
CA SER A 241 -12.79 -6.88 -32.54
C SER A 241 -13.56 -6.96 -33.89
N PRO A 242 -13.37 -7.96 -34.77
CA PRO A 242 -13.98 -8.00 -36.11
C PRO A 242 -15.45 -8.45 -36.10
N GLN A 243 -16.23 -7.99 -35.12
CA GLN A 243 -17.63 -8.36 -34.94
C GLN A 243 -18.37 -7.32 -34.10
N GLN A 244 -18.65 -6.12 -34.67
CA GLN A 244 -19.90 -5.37 -34.41
C GLN A 244 -20.12 -4.31 -35.50
N ASN A 245 -21.09 -4.61 -36.37
CA ASN A 245 -22.10 -3.73 -36.93
C ASN A 245 -21.69 -2.28 -37.25
N PHE A 246 -21.18 -2.07 -38.47
CA PHE A 246 -21.69 -0.94 -39.25
C PHE A 246 -23.20 -1.11 -39.36
N SER A 247 -23.97 -0.15 -38.85
CA SER A 247 -25.42 -0.14 -39.03
C SER A 247 -25.71 -0.19 -40.54
N VAL A 248 -26.41 -1.23 -40.97
CA VAL A 248 -26.88 -1.39 -42.36
C VAL A 248 -27.71 -0.16 -42.79
N ASP A 249 -28.36 0.51 -41.83
CA ASP A 249 -29.04 1.79 -42.03
C ASP A 249 -28.12 2.94 -42.47
N LEU A 250 -26.86 2.98 -42.03
CA LEU A 250 -25.90 4.00 -42.45
C LEU A 250 -25.39 3.75 -43.88
N MET A 251 -25.27 2.48 -44.29
CA MET A 251 -24.99 2.12 -45.68
C MET A 251 -26.19 2.40 -46.60
N MET A 252 -27.42 2.21 -46.11
CA MET A 252 -28.64 2.50 -46.87
C MET A 252 -28.95 4.01 -46.98
N SER A 253 -28.48 4.83 -46.03
CA SER A 253 -28.62 6.29 -46.12
C SER A 253 -27.64 6.93 -47.11
N ILE A 254 -26.47 6.31 -47.32
CA ILE A 254 -25.47 6.78 -48.29
C ILE A 254 -25.87 6.44 -49.73
N THR A 255 -26.59 5.34 -49.97
CA THR A 255 -27.09 5.01 -51.33
C THR A 255 -28.31 5.83 -51.75
N LYS A 256 -28.98 6.52 -50.80
CA LYS A 256 -30.08 7.47 -51.09
C LYS A 256 -29.62 8.91 -51.28
N LEU A 257 -28.34 9.21 -51.13
CA LEU A 257 -27.77 10.50 -51.54
C LEU A 257 -27.73 10.56 -53.07
N ARG A 258 -28.83 11.10 -53.62
CA ARG A 258 -28.93 11.47 -55.03
C ARG A 258 -27.82 12.47 -55.35
N LEU A 259 -26.84 12.04 -56.15
CA LEU A 259 -25.93 12.94 -56.87
C LEU A 259 -26.77 13.78 -57.83
N GLY A 260 -27.27 14.91 -57.35
CA GLY A 260 -27.96 15.92 -58.13
C GLY A 260 -26.99 17.05 -58.43
N GLY A 261 -26.42 17.04 -59.63
CA GLY A 261 -25.92 18.25 -60.27
C GLY A 261 -27.08 18.98 -60.96
N PHE A 262 -27.12 20.29 -60.81
CA PHE A 262 -27.09 21.29 -61.88
C PHE A 262 -26.44 22.55 -61.30
#